data_AF-A0A7K2PE03-F1
#
_entry.id   AF-A0A7K2PE03-F1
#
_cell.length_a   1.000
_cell.length_b   1.000
_cell.length_c   1.000
_cell.angle_alpha   90.00
_cell.angle_beta   90.00
_cell.angle_gamma   90.00
#
_symmetry.space_group_name_H-M   'P 1'
#
loop_
_entity.id
_entity.type
_entity.pdbx_description
1 polymer ?
#
loop_
_entity_poly.entity_id
_entity_poly.type
_entity_poly.pdbx_seq_one_letter_code
_entity_poly.pdbx_strand_id
1 'polypeptide(L)'
;DVLPTDPLTGMAAGAARDVDLLVCHTTEEYWLLDAVGSSAKVTTDEQLARFAEDFGLPDGLVAGYRAALPQAPVLDVYLAVFGDLLFGEYADRLAEVHARAGGRAFLSRFE
;
A
#
# COMPACT_ATOMS: atom_id res chain seq x y z
N ASP A 1 -8.07 -29.17 1.62
CA ASP A 1 -7.12 -28.04 1.59
C ASP A 1 -7.91 -26.74 1.42
N VAL A 2 -7.52 -25.64 2.07
CA VAL A 2 -8.31 -24.39 2.16
C VAL A 2 -7.93 -23.38 1.07
N LEU A 3 -6.64 -23.30 0.69
CA LEU A 3 -6.13 -22.41 -0.37
C LEU A 3 -5.28 -23.23 -1.35
N PRO A 4 -5.89 -23.81 -2.40
CA PRO A 4 -5.18 -24.70 -3.32
C PRO A 4 -4.26 -23.96 -4.33
N THR A 5 -4.29 -22.63 -4.35
CA THR A 5 -3.46 -21.78 -5.21
C THR A 5 -3.17 -20.45 -4.50
N ASP A 6 -2.16 -19.73 -4.99
CA ASP A 6 -1.90 -18.35 -4.57
C ASP A 6 -3.16 -17.49 -4.81
N PRO A 7 -3.61 -16.71 -3.81
CA PRO A 7 -4.88 -15.98 -3.91
C PRO A 7 -4.96 -15.04 -5.12
N LEU A 8 -3.91 -14.26 -5.41
CA LEU A 8 -3.90 -13.33 -6.53
C LEU A 8 -3.88 -14.07 -7.87
N THR A 9 -3.18 -15.19 -7.95
CA THR A 9 -3.18 -16.08 -9.11
C THR A 9 -4.58 -16.65 -9.37
N GLY A 10 -5.25 -17.14 -8.34
CA GLY A 10 -6.63 -17.63 -8.44
C GLY A 10 -7.61 -16.54 -8.84
N MET A 11 -7.49 -15.34 -8.26
CA MET A 11 -8.31 -14.19 -8.62
C MET A 11 -8.10 -13.75 -10.06
N ALA A 12 -6.85 -13.70 -10.54
CA ALA A 12 -6.52 -13.39 -11.93
C ALA A 12 -7.10 -14.42 -12.92
N ALA A 13 -7.20 -15.69 -12.51
CA ALA A 13 -7.90 -16.74 -13.27
C ALA A 13 -9.44 -16.65 -13.19
N GLY A 14 -9.96 -15.65 -12.48
CA GLY A 14 -11.40 -15.40 -12.34
C GLY A 14 -12.10 -16.30 -11.33
N ALA A 15 -11.37 -16.91 -10.40
CA ALA A 15 -11.96 -17.75 -9.35
C ALA A 15 -12.99 -17.02 -8.48
N ALA A 16 -12.91 -15.68 -8.42
CA ALA A 16 -13.81 -14.82 -7.64
C ALA A 16 -14.71 -13.91 -8.50
N ARG A 17 -14.70 -13.99 -9.83
CA ARG A 17 -15.33 -12.98 -10.72
C ARG A 17 -16.83 -12.76 -10.50
N ASP A 18 -17.53 -13.77 -9.97
CA ASP A 18 -18.98 -13.73 -9.76
C ASP A 18 -19.37 -13.07 -8.41
N VAL A 19 -18.39 -12.58 -7.65
CA VAL A 19 -18.58 -11.88 -6.37
C VAL A 19 -18.10 -10.44 -6.52
N ASP A 20 -18.99 -9.48 -6.29
CA ASP A 20 -18.62 -8.05 -6.29
C ASP A 20 -17.61 -7.77 -5.15
N LEU A 21 -16.53 -7.06 -5.47
CA LEU A 21 -15.45 -6.71 -4.55
C LEU A 21 -15.55 -5.24 -4.13
N LEU A 22 -15.53 -4.96 -2.83
CA LEU A 22 -15.32 -3.63 -2.25
C LEU A 22 -14.02 -3.62 -1.46
N VAL A 23 -13.09 -2.75 -1.83
CA VAL A 23 -11.82 -2.53 -1.12
C VAL A 23 -11.76 -1.09 -0.62
N CYS A 24 -11.29 -0.92 0.60
CA CYS A 24 -11.20 0.36 1.27
C CYS A 24 -9.83 0.49 1.93
N HIS A 25 -9.24 1.68 1.83
CA HIS A 25 -8.08 2.07 2.62
C HIS A 25 -8.20 3.53 3.08
N THR A 26 -7.32 3.97 3.97
CA THR A 26 -7.26 5.34 4.52
C THR A 26 -6.00 6.05 4.03
N THR A 27 -5.90 7.36 4.29
CA THR A 27 -4.68 8.16 4.02
C THR A 27 -3.56 7.92 5.03
N GLU A 28 -3.89 7.51 6.26
CA GLU A 28 -2.95 7.39 7.38
C GLU A 28 -2.79 5.94 7.87
N GLU A 29 -2.73 4.98 6.95
CA GLU A 29 -2.78 3.54 7.24
C GLU A 29 -1.74 3.04 8.26
N TYR A 30 -0.59 3.72 8.36
CA TYR A 30 0.49 3.31 9.26
C TYR A 30 0.57 4.07 10.59
N TRP A 31 -0.24 5.11 10.80
CA TRP A 31 -0.13 6.00 11.97
C TRP A 31 -0.51 5.33 13.28
N LEU A 32 -1.52 4.45 13.26
CA LEU A 32 -1.87 3.67 14.45
C LEU A 32 -0.71 2.76 14.88
N LEU A 33 -0.08 2.08 13.92
CA LEU A 33 1.04 1.17 14.19
C LEU A 33 2.25 1.94 14.74
N ASP A 34 2.48 3.15 14.25
CA ASP A 34 3.50 4.05 14.79
C ASP A 34 3.21 4.50 16.21
N ALA A 35 1.97 4.93 16.46
CA ALA A 35 1.53 5.45 17.75
C ALA A 35 1.64 4.41 18.87
N VAL A 36 1.42 3.12 18.56
CA VAL A 36 1.56 2.01 19.53
C VAL A 36 2.98 1.44 19.59
N GLY A 37 3.95 2.06 18.89
CA GLY A 37 5.36 1.64 18.93
C GLY A 37 5.66 0.36 18.14
N SER A 38 4.80 0.00 17.19
CA SER A 38 4.94 -1.19 16.34
C SER A 38 5.59 -0.88 14.97
N SER A 39 6.12 0.33 14.78
CA SER A 39 6.85 0.76 13.58
C SER A 39 8.32 1.03 13.90
N ALA A 40 9.16 1.01 12.85
CA ALA A 40 10.49 1.58 12.96
C ALA A 40 10.41 3.11 13.07
N LYS A 41 11.28 3.71 13.88
CA LYS A 41 11.40 5.18 13.98
C LYS A 41 12.40 5.69 12.95
N VAL A 42 11.93 5.84 11.71
CA VAL A 42 12.68 6.44 10.61
C VAL A 42 12.55 7.96 10.69
N THR A 43 13.57 8.63 11.20
CA THR A 43 13.53 10.08 11.48
C THR A 43 14.60 10.87 10.73
N THR A 44 15.44 10.22 9.93
CA THR A 44 16.49 10.87 9.12
C THR A 44 16.37 10.51 7.65
N ASP A 45 16.81 11.42 6.77
CA ASP A 45 16.88 11.21 5.33
C ASP A 45 17.61 9.92 4.95
N GLU A 46 18.71 9.62 5.63
CA GLU A 46 19.52 8.43 5.40
C GLU A 46 18.75 7.15 5.73
N GLN A 47 18.01 7.12 6.84
CA GLN A 47 17.16 5.98 7.20
C GLN A 47 16.02 5.80 6.19
N LEU A 48 15.43 6.90 5.70
CA LEU A 48 14.36 6.84 4.70
C LEU A 48 14.89 6.36 3.33
N ALA A 49 16.07 6.82 2.93
CA ALA A 49 16.74 6.32 1.72
C ALA A 49 17.05 4.83 1.86
N ARG A 50 17.56 4.41 3.02
CA ARG A 50 17.84 3.00 3.29
C ARG A 50 16.59 2.13 3.24
N PHE A 51 15.49 2.59 3.83
CA PHE A 51 14.19 1.94 3.72
C PHE A 51 13.75 1.78 2.25
N ALA A 52 13.90 2.83 1.44
CA ALA A 52 13.56 2.76 0.02
C ALA A 52 14.41 1.73 -0.74
N GLU A 53 15.71 1.65 -0.45
CA GLU A 53 16.60 0.62 -1.01
C GLU A 53 16.19 -0.79 -0.58
N ASP A 54 15.96 -1.01 0.71
CA ASP A 54 15.65 -2.33 1.28
C ASP A 54 14.33 -2.89 0.71
N PHE A 55 13.36 -2.02 0.39
CA PHE A 55 12.09 -2.39 -0.23
C PHE A 55 12.09 -2.29 -1.76
N GLY A 56 13.20 -1.89 -2.38
CA GLY A 56 13.32 -1.75 -3.84
C GLY A 56 12.34 -0.77 -4.44
N LEU A 57 12.07 0.35 -3.75
CA LEU A 57 11.13 1.36 -4.22
C LEU A 57 11.65 2.05 -5.49
N PRO A 58 10.76 2.45 -6.42
CA PRO A 58 11.18 3.13 -7.64
C PRO A 58 11.97 4.42 -7.38
N ASP A 59 12.95 4.68 -8.24
CA ASP A 59 13.71 5.92 -8.22
C ASP A 59 12.78 7.14 -8.28
N GLY A 60 13.07 8.12 -7.42
CA GLY A 60 12.28 9.36 -7.35
C GLY A 60 10.97 9.24 -6.59
N LEU A 61 10.51 8.04 -6.17
CA LEU A 61 9.28 7.88 -5.40
C LEU A 61 9.32 8.73 -4.11
N VAL A 62 10.37 8.57 -3.30
CA VAL A 62 10.54 9.32 -2.05
C VAL A 62 10.59 10.83 -2.30
N ALA A 63 11.25 11.25 -3.38
CA ALA A 63 11.29 12.66 -3.77
C ALA A 63 9.89 13.20 -4.13
N GLY A 64 9.06 12.38 -4.78
CA GLY A 64 7.65 12.67 -5.04
C GLY A 64 6.85 12.90 -3.76
N TYR A 65 6.98 12.02 -2.77
CA TYR A 65 6.32 12.21 -1.46
C TYR A 65 6.80 13.48 -0.76
N ARG A 66 8.10 13.80 -0.81
CA ARG A 66 8.61 15.06 -0.25
C ARG A 66 8.10 16.29 -0.97
N ALA A 67 7.93 16.22 -2.29
CA ALA A 67 7.34 17.32 -3.04
C ALA A 67 5.86 17.53 -2.69
N ALA A 68 5.11 16.45 -2.44
CA ALA A 68 3.73 16.50 -1.98
C ALA A 68 3.60 16.96 -0.52
N LEU A 69 4.61 16.67 0.32
CA LEU A 69 4.64 16.96 1.76
C LEU A 69 5.86 17.82 2.14
N PRO A 70 6.00 19.05 1.61
CA PRO A 70 7.24 19.80 1.67
C PRO A 70 7.67 20.26 3.08
N GLN A 71 6.73 20.27 4.04
CA GLN A 71 6.97 20.68 5.42
C GLN A 71 6.82 19.51 6.41
N ALA A 72 6.58 18.30 5.92
CA ALA A 72 6.39 17.16 6.80
C ALA A 72 7.73 16.70 7.40
N PRO A 73 7.74 16.28 8.67
CA PRO A 73 8.85 15.52 9.25
C PRO A 73 9.19 14.28 8.42
N VAL A 74 10.44 13.82 8.50
CA VAL A 74 10.87 12.59 7.82
C VAL A 74 10.02 11.38 8.23
N LEU A 75 9.61 11.32 9.50
CA LEU A 75 8.75 10.26 10.01
C LEU A 75 7.42 10.21 9.26
N ASP A 76 6.77 11.35 9.06
CA ASP A 76 5.46 11.42 8.39
C ASP A 76 5.60 11.03 6.90
N VAL A 77 6.70 11.42 6.24
CA VAL A 77 7.01 10.97 4.88
C VAL A 77 7.21 9.45 4.84
N TYR A 78 7.94 8.89 5.81
CA TYR A 78 8.13 7.45 5.94
C TYR A 78 6.79 6.72 6.12
N LEU A 79 5.94 7.19 7.05
CA LEU A 79 4.65 6.57 7.32
C LEU A 79 3.71 6.64 6.12
N ALA A 80 3.73 7.74 5.35
CA ALA A 80 2.95 7.89 4.12
C ALA A 80 3.39 6.86 3.07
N VAL A 81 4.70 6.80 2.78
CA VAL A 81 5.26 5.84 1.83
C VAL A 81 4.98 4.41 2.27
N PHE A 82 5.13 4.11 3.56
CA PHE A 82 4.97 2.75 4.06
C PHE A 82 3.51 2.29 4.11
N GLY A 83 2.59 3.21 4.43
CA GLY A 83 1.15 3.00 4.34
C GLY A 83 0.72 2.67 2.92
N ASP A 84 1.13 3.46 1.93
CA ASP A 84 0.83 3.17 0.53
C ASP A 84 1.48 1.86 0.05
N LEU A 85 2.71 1.58 0.47
CA LEU A 85 3.40 0.34 0.12
C LEU A 85 2.66 -0.92 0.60
N LEU A 86 2.11 -0.90 1.82
CA LEU A 86 1.50 -2.08 2.43
C LEU A 86 -0.02 -2.16 2.25
N PHE A 87 -0.70 -1.04 2.09
CA PHE A 87 -2.16 -0.98 2.05
C PHE A 87 -2.65 -0.41 0.72
N GLY A 88 -2.23 0.80 0.35
CA GLY A 88 -2.70 1.49 -0.87
C GLY A 88 -2.44 0.69 -2.15
N GLU A 89 -1.17 0.42 -2.47
CA GLU A 89 -0.75 -0.31 -3.67
C GLU A 89 -1.37 -1.71 -3.73
N TYR A 90 -1.49 -2.39 -2.58
CA TYR A 90 -2.11 -3.72 -2.54
C TYR A 90 -3.62 -3.67 -2.75
N ALA A 91 -4.30 -2.66 -2.19
CA ALA A 91 -5.73 -2.43 -2.43
C ALA A 91 -6.00 -2.17 -3.92
N ASP A 92 -5.18 -1.33 -4.54
CA ASP A 92 -5.26 -0.99 -5.97
C ASP A 92 -5.05 -2.23 -6.84
N ARG A 93 -3.98 -3.00 -6.59
CA ARG A 93 -3.70 -4.25 -7.32
C ARG A 93 -4.80 -5.28 -7.18
N LEU A 94 -5.35 -5.44 -5.97
CA LEU A 94 -6.41 -6.41 -5.71
C LEU A 94 -7.67 -6.06 -6.51
N ALA A 95 -8.09 -4.80 -6.46
CA ALA A 95 -9.23 -4.29 -7.22
C ALA A 95 -9.00 -4.41 -8.74
N GLU A 96 -7.79 -4.07 -9.20
CA GLU A 96 -7.42 -4.15 -10.62
C GLU A 96 -7.42 -5.58 -11.14
N VAL A 97 -6.81 -6.52 -10.42
CA VAL A 97 -6.77 -7.94 -10.79
C VAL A 97 -8.18 -8.51 -10.90
N HIS A 98 -9.04 -8.19 -9.93
CA HIS A 98 -10.43 -8.65 -9.92
C HIS A 98 -11.23 -8.10 -11.12
N ALA A 99 -11.11 -6.80 -11.40
CA ALA A 99 -11.77 -6.15 -12.53
C ALA A 99 -11.30 -6.72 -13.87
N ARG A 100 -9.99 -6.93 -14.04
CA ARG A 100 -9.40 -7.52 -15.26
C ARG A 100 -9.84 -8.97 -15.49
N ALA A 101 -10.13 -9.71 -14.41
CA ALA A 101 -10.65 -11.08 -14.48
C ALA A 101 -12.17 -11.15 -14.79
N GLY A 102 -12.82 -10.01 -15.02
CA GLY A 102 -14.23 -9.89 -15.37
C GLY A 102 -15.17 -9.67 -14.18
N GLY A 103 -14.64 -9.50 -12.98
CA GLY A 103 -15.42 -9.18 -11.78
C GLY A 103 -15.72 -7.68 -11.66
N ARG A 104 -16.61 -7.32 -10.73
CA ARG A 104 -16.95 -5.92 -10.45
C ARG A 104 -16.24 -5.47 -9.18
N ALA A 105 -15.36 -4.47 -9.30
CA ALA A 105 -14.63 -3.91 -8.18
C ALA A 105 -15.05 -2.46 -7.88
N PHE A 106 -15.10 -2.13 -6.59
CA PHE A 106 -15.27 -0.79 -6.05
C PHE A 106 -14.09 -0.52 -5.10
N LEU A 107 -13.45 0.63 -5.27
CA LEU A 107 -12.31 1.05 -4.45
C LEU A 107 -12.64 2.39 -3.81
N SER A 108 -12.35 2.53 -2.52
CA SER A 108 -12.49 3.78 -1.77
C SER A 108 -11.24 4.09 -0.96
N ARG A 109 -10.86 5.36 -0.94
CA ARG A 109 -9.87 5.91 -0.02
C ARG A 109 -10.56 6.92 0.90
N PHE A 110 -10.44 6.72 2.20
CA PHE A 110 -10.98 7.61 3.22
C PHE A 110 -9.93 8.62 3.67
N GLU A 111 -10.35 9.89 3.74
CA GLU A 111 -9.55 11.03 4.22
C GLU A 111 -10.13 11.57 5.53
#